data_AF-A0A1Z4RN44-F1
#
_entry.id   AF-A0A1Z4RN44-F1
#
_cell.length_a   1.000
_cell.length_b   1.000
_cell.length_c   1.000
_cell.angle_alpha   90.00
_cell.angle_beta   90.00
_cell.angle_gamma   90.00
#
_symmetry.space_group_name_H-M   'P 1'
#
loop_
_entity.id
_entity.type
_entity.pdbx_description
1 polymer ?
#
loop_
_entity_poly.entity_id
_entity_poly.type
_entity_poly.pdbx_seq_one_letter_code
_entity_poly.pdbx_strand_id
1 'polypeptide(L)'
;MNKKELHKLLKKNKSNTGFTLIELLVGLFMSVFVIGALGFGLMQVLRVTQLEGSKTAARGETGRALDFISDELRRAQAVEVDLSDANITAVAPAYNTNPLTGGSVKLALNIPGVSQRVIYSVAPPQPTSPWKGPLVIYRWGPELRADGSYVTDSTKSGRVDNPDGWTKEALIDKVDDTEQTANCGGTNVQFQGLFACAIDDDGDGLVENATDVNGDGVIDSRDTGVRDLNGDGRINDQDGADTDRRAITAQLFFGTGENLTASGIDTRYAANTQAVTRARNAPESTSQALVSYAWSMRGLGGGYTCKESAPTSLTTSPPPIDWDMRTDFDNGNMPISWLQGRDQNRQARPIDINPNNPLTITSNPVNAANCASSDIPVAHTIDFGDPITFNGDNEDDPNANNPLVKGTTDQTVQFFKKNYDIPDIGGYYGNPDTTADDQPSLGKFLYDQGVAIPIGGGDPNNPATRFRIPKDQAEMDAYLNASSLSAADKNKFTVLGDDERIIAFEVGQKYPDRTNDGTPITGGKNTGFDLQDNIFIVKSDIFKKKFKSDCFGGSGCS
;
A
#
# COMPACT_ATOMS: atom_id res chain seq x y z
N MET A 1 12.26 -40.98 81.82
CA MET A 1 13.65 -40.64 81.42
C MET A 1 13.81 -39.13 81.45
N ASN A 2 14.75 -38.61 82.23
CA ASN A 2 14.86 -37.20 82.58
C ASN A 2 15.35 -36.35 81.38
N LYS A 3 14.68 -35.23 81.07
CA LYS A 3 14.98 -34.31 79.95
C LYS A 3 16.44 -33.79 79.93
N LYS A 4 17.17 -33.92 81.03
CA LYS A 4 18.58 -33.51 81.16
C LYS A 4 19.56 -34.46 80.46
N GLU A 5 19.23 -35.74 80.30
CA GLU A 5 20.08 -36.73 79.62
C GLU A 5 19.96 -36.62 78.09
N LEU A 6 18.75 -36.33 77.57
CA LEU A 6 18.53 -36.12 76.13
C LEU A 6 19.25 -34.86 75.61
N HIS A 7 19.32 -33.81 76.44
CA HIS A 7 20.00 -32.58 76.05
C HIS A 7 21.53 -32.73 76.04
N LYS A 8 22.07 -33.68 76.81
CA LYS A 8 23.51 -33.98 76.81
C LYS A 8 23.93 -34.79 75.58
N LEU A 9 23.02 -35.59 74.99
CA LEU A 9 23.24 -36.34 73.77
C LEU A 9 23.06 -35.51 72.48
N LEU A 10 22.28 -34.41 72.53
CA LEU A 10 22.15 -33.47 71.40
C LEU A 10 23.29 -32.45 71.29
N LYS A 11 24.20 -32.40 72.27
CA LYS A 11 25.43 -31.59 72.20
C LYS A 11 26.55 -32.35 71.46
N LYS A 12 26.21 -32.95 70.31
CA LYS A 12 27.19 -33.50 69.37
C LYS A 12 27.80 -32.33 68.61
N ASN A 13 29.07 -32.06 68.91
CA ASN A 13 29.98 -31.12 68.26
C ASN A 13 29.38 -30.39 67.05
N LYS A 14 28.93 -29.15 67.23
CA LYS A 14 28.99 -28.19 66.12
C LYS A 14 30.48 -28.02 65.84
N SER A 15 31.03 -28.85 64.95
CA SER A 15 32.26 -28.48 64.27
C SER A 15 31.92 -27.16 63.62
N ASN A 16 32.50 -26.07 64.12
CA ASN A 16 32.56 -24.84 63.37
C ASN A 16 33.44 -25.17 62.16
N THR A 17 32.86 -25.77 61.13
CA THR A 17 33.41 -25.84 59.78
C THR A 17 33.34 -24.42 59.25
N GLY A 18 34.22 -23.57 59.79
CA GLY A 18 34.58 -22.33 59.13
C GLY A 18 35.19 -22.70 57.78
N PHE A 19 34.84 -21.94 56.75
CA PHE A 19 35.42 -22.12 55.43
C PHE A 19 36.94 -22.10 55.54
N THR A 20 37.58 -23.10 54.97
CA THR A 20 39.03 -23.11 54.85
C THR A 20 39.45 -21.95 53.95
N LEU A 21 40.62 -21.36 54.20
CA LEU A 21 41.12 -20.22 53.40
C LEU A 21 41.14 -20.56 51.90
N ILE A 22 41.42 -21.82 51.54
CA ILE A 22 41.43 -22.31 50.17
C ILE A 22 40.02 -22.33 49.55
N GLU A 23 38.97 -22.73 50.28
CA GLU A 23 37.58 -22.70 49.81
C GLU A 23 37.11 -21.27 49.54
N LEU A 24 37.50 -20.32 50.39
CA LEU A 24 37.14 -18.90 50.22
C LEU A 24 37.87 -18.29 49.01
N LEU A 25 39.13 -18.67 48.79
CA LEU A 25 39.90 -18.24 47.62
C LEU A 25 39.29 -18.81 46.32
N VAL A 26 38.96 -20.10 46.29
CA VAL A 26 38.31 -20.74 45.12
C VAL A 26 36.93 -20.14 44.85
N GLY A 27 36.14 -19.88 45.90
CA GLY A 27 34.84 -19.21 45.78
C GLY A 27 34.96 -17.81 45.18
N LEU A 28 35.98 -17.04 45.57
CA LEU A 28 36.25 -15.72 45.00
C LEU A 28 36.64 -15.79 43.52
N PHE A 29 37.54 -16.70 43.14
CA PHE A 29 37.93 -16.88 41.74
C PHE A 29 36.74 -17.30 40.88
N MET A 30 35.96 -18.29 41.31
CA MET A 30 34.76 -18.73 40.57
C MET A 30 33.73 -17.60 40.44
N SER A 31 33.56 -16.77 41.47
CA SER A 31 32.66 -15.62 41.41
C SER A 31 33.11 -14.59 40.37
N VAL A 32 34.41 -14.29 40.28
CA VAL A 32 34.95 -13.37 39.27
C VAL A 32 34.73 -13.91 37.85
N PHE A 33 34.95 -15.21 37.62
CA PHE A 33 34.69 -15.83 36.32
C PHE A 33 33.21 -15.78 35.94
N VAL A 34 32.30 -16.12 36.87
CA VAL A 34 30.86 -16.11 36.60
C VAL A 34 30.38 -14.67 36.34
N ILE A 35 30.79 -13.70 37.15
CA ILE A 35 30.45 -12.28 36.95
C ILE A 35 31.03 -11.76 35.63
N GLY A 36 32.26 -12.15 35.29
CA GLY A 36 32.88 -11.78 34.02
C GLY A 36 32.15 -12.34 32.80
N ALA A 37 31.78 -13.63 32.84
CA ALA A 37 31.04 -14.29 31.77
C ALA A 37 29.64 -13.69 31.60
N LEU A 38 28.92 -13.44 32.70
CA LEU A 38 27.60 -12.79 32.67
C LEU A 38 27.70 -11.34 32.20
N GLY A 39 28.72 -10.59 32.62
CA GLY A 39 28.96 -9.22 32.18
C GLY A 39 29.26 -9.12 30.68
N PHE A 40 30.07 -10.05 30.16
CA PHE A 40 30.32 -10.15 28.72
C PHE A 40 29.04 -10.51 27.95
N GLY A 41 28.27 -11.50 28.43
CA GLY A 41 26.99 -11.89 27.83
C GLY A 41 25.99 -10.74 27.80
N LEU A 42 25.85 -9.99 28.89
CA LEU A 42 24.97 -8.82 28.96
C LEU A 42 25.41 -7.72 28.00
N MET A 43 26.72 -7.42 27.92
CA MET A 43 27.23 -6.43 26.95
C MET A 43 26.96 -6.86 25.50
N GLN A 44 27.06 -8.15 25.19
CA GLN A 44 26.75 -8.66 23.86
C GLN A 44 25.25 -8.52 23.55
N VAL A 45 24.37 -8.85 24.50
CA VAL A 45 22.92 -8.66 24.33
C VAL A 45 22.58 -7.18 24.17
N LEU A 46 23.14 -6.28 24.97
CA LEU A 46 22.89 -4.83 24.85
C LEU A 46 23.34 -4.28 23.49
N ARG A 47 24.50 -4.70 22.99
CA ARG A 47 24.98 -4.31 21.65
C ARG A 47 24.05 -4.80 20.55
N VAL A 48 23.57 -6.04 20.63
CA VAL A 48 22.62 -6.60 19.66
C VAL A 48 21.29 -5.86 19.74
N THR A 49 20.74 -5.60 20.93
CA THR A 49 19.49 -4.85 21.09
C THR A 49 19.61 -3.42 20.56
N GLN A 50 20.72 -2.73 20.83
CA GLN A 50 20.95 -1.39 20.30
C GLN A 50 21.06 -1.40 18.77
N LEU A 51 21.74 -2.39 18.20
CA LEU A 51 21.88 -2.58 16.76
C LEU A 51 20.50 -2.82 16.10
N GLU A 52 19.72 -3.77 16.62
CA GLU A 52 18.40 -4.09 16.07
C GLU A 52 17.40 -2.93 16.23
N GLY A 53 17.52 -2.16 17.32
CA GLY A 53 16.78 -0.92 17.52
C GLY A 53 17.13 0.15 16.47
N SER A 54 18.42 0.36 16.21
CA SER A 54 18.91 1.29 15.17
C SER A 54 18.42 0.90 13.79
N LYS A 55 18.51 -0.39 13.42
CA LYS A 55 18.02 -0.92 12.14
C LYS A 55 16.52 -0.69 11.95
N THR A 56 15.73 -0.94 12.99
CA THR A 56 14.28 -0.77 12.92
C THR A 56 13.91 0.70 12.72
N ALA A 57 14.57 1.60 13.45
CA ALA A 57 14.37 3.04 13.29
C ALA A 57 14.80 3.52 11.88
N ALA A 58 15.97 3.07 11.40
CA ALA A 58 16.46 3.42 10.06
C ALA A 58 15.51 2.96 8.95
N ARG A 59 14.96 1.75 9.03
CA ARG A 59 13.94 1.25 8.09
C ARG A 59 12.66 2.08 8.16
N GLY A 60 12.21 2.45 9.36
CA GLY A 60 11.02 3.27 9.55
C GLY A 60 11.16 4.66 8.91
N GLU A 61 12.28 5.34 9.18
CA GLU A 61 12.54 6.67 8.59
C GLU A 61 12.79 6.59 7.08
N THR A 62 13.49 5.56 6.59
CA THR A 62 13.68 5.33 5.15
C THR A 62 12.36 5.07 4.44
N GLY A 63 11.48 4.27 5.04
CA GLY A 63 10.14 4.02 4.52
C GLY A 63 9.34 5.31 4.37
N ARG A 64 9.31 6.14 5.42
CA ARG A 64 8.65 7.46 5.39
C ARG A 64 9.24 8.39 4.33
N ALA A 65 10.57 8.41 4.21
CA ALA A 65 11.24 9.21 3.19
C ALA A 65 10.88 8.75 1.77
N LEU A 66 10.84 7.44 1.52
CA LEU A 66 10.43 6.88 0.23
C LEU A 66 8.95 7.12 -0.08
N ASP A 67 8.06 7.01 0.91
CA ASP A 67 6.64 7.34 0.75
C ASP A 67 6.48 8.81 0.39
N PHE A 68 7.21 9.69 1.08
CA PHE A 68 7.22 11.11 0.81
C PHE A 68 7.74 11.44 -0.61
N ILE A 69 8.89 10.90 -1.01
CA ILE A 69 9.46 11.10 -2.36
C ILE A 69 8.50 10.53 -3.40
N SER A 70 7.89 9.38 -3.14
CA SER A 70 6.92 8.75 -4.03
C SER A 70 5.67 9.60 -4.20
N ASP A 71 5.19 10.24 -3.14
CA ASP A 71 4.02 11.11 -3.24
C ASP A 71 4.32 12.41 -3.99
N GLU A 72 5.54 12.95 -3.92
CA GLU A 72 5.96 14.06 -4.81
C GLU A 72 6.16 13.60 -6.25
N LEU A 73 6.74 12.41 -6.46
CA LEU A 73 6.87 11.82 -7.79
C LEU A 73 5.51 11.63 -8.44
N ARG A 74 4.51 11.10 -7.71
CA ARG A 74 3.11 10.98 -8.17
C ARG A 74 2.45 12.32 -8.49
N ARG A 75 2.91 13.42 -7.89
CA ARG A 75 2.44 14.78 -8.18
C ARG A 75 3.16 15.41 -9.35
N ALA A 76 4.33 14.89 -9.71
CA ALA A 76 5.07 15.35 -10.88
C ALA A 76 4.30 15.00 -12.16
N GLN A 77 4.38 15.91 -13.11
CA GLN A 77 4.00 15.73 -14.50
C GLN A 77 5.04 14.90 -15.25
N ALA A 78 6.31 15.13 -14.92
CA ALA A 78 7.44 14.48 -15.57
C ALA A 78 8.65 14.42 -14.62
N VAL A 79 9.57 13.52 -14.93
CA VAL A 79 10.85 13.30 -14.29
C VAL A 79 11.93 13.66 -15.30
N GLU A 80 12.89 14.48 -14.87
CA GLU A 80 14.04 14.81 -15.73
C GLU A 80 14.96 13.59 -15.86
N VAL A 81 15.23 13.19 -17.10
CA VAL A 81 16.15 12.08 -17.41
C VAL A 81 17.61 12.56 -17.40
N ASP A 82 17.84 13.77 -17.94
CA ASP A 82 19.16 14.41 -17.94
C ASP A 82 19.40 15.15 -16.62
N LEU A 83 20.17 14.54 -15.72
CA LEU A 83 20.56 15.16 -14.44
C LEU A 83 21.93 15.85 -14.50
N SER A 84 22.44 16.17 -15.70
CA SER A 84 23.69 16.91 -15.86
C SER A 84 23.60 18.33 -15.29
N ASP A 85 24.74 18.87 -14.86
CA ASP A 85 24.81 20.25 -14.34
C ASP A 85 24.28 21.28 -15.35
N ALA A 86 24.47 21.02 -16.65
CA ALA A 86 23.96 21.86 -17.73
C ALA A 86 22.42 21.88 -17.75
N ASN A 87 21.77 20.71 -17.69
CA ASN A 87 20.31 20.65 -17.68
C ASN A 87 19.74 21.22 -16.37
N ILE A 88 20.30 20.85 -15.21
CA ILE A 88 19.85 21.36 -13.91
C ILE A 88 19.97 22.88 -13.83
N THR A 89 21.03 23.47 -14.38
CA THR A 89 21.15 24.94 -14.48
C THR A 89 20.06 25.56 -15.35
N ALA A 90 19.61 24.88 -16.40
CA ALA A 90 18.56 25.35 -17.28
C ALA A 90 17.16 25.23 -16.66
N VAL A 91 16.83 24.09 -16.06
CA VAL A 91 15.48 23.80 -15.53
C VAL A 91 15.26 24.27 -14.08
N ALA A 92 16.34 24.49 -13.34
CA ALA A 92 16.32 24.92 -11.94
C ALA A 92 17.51 25.84 -11.59
N PRO A 93 17.65 27.02 -12.24
CA PRO A 93 18.81 27.89 -12.05
C PRO A 93 19.01 28.33 -10.59
N ALA A 94 17.94 28.45 -9.80
CA ALA A 94 18.04 28.87 -8.41
C ALA A 94 18.67 27.79 -7.50
N TYR A 95 18.63 26.51 -7.89
CA TYR A 95 19.25 25.42 -7.15
C TYR A 95 20.77 25.62 -6.99
N ASN A 96 21.41 26.17 -8.03
CA ASN A 96 22.87 26.34 -8.12
C ASN A 96 23.41 27.57 -7.39
N THR A 97 22.54 28.40 -6.81
CA THR A 97 22.96 29.59 -6.04
C THR A 97 23.68 29.24 -4.74
N ASN A 98 23.48 28.02 -4.22
CA ASN A 98 24.10 27.55 -2.98
C ASN A 98 24.32 26.03 -3.03
N PRO A 99 25.28 25.52 -3.83
CA PRO A 99 25.46 24.10 -4.06
C PRO A 99 25.89 23.38 -2.77
N LEU A 100 25.42 22.15 -2.58
CA LEU A 100 25.90 21.31 -1.49
C LEU A 100 27.34 20.88 -1.79
N THR A 101 28.23 21.04 -0.81
CA THR A 101 29.61 20.57 -0.97
C THR A 101 29.61 19.05 -1.10
N GLY A 102 30.13 18.52 -2.22
CA GLY A 102 30.10 17.09 -2.52
C GLY A 102 28.71 16.54 -2.82
N GLY A 103 27.74 17.40 -3.13
CA GLY A 103 26.39 16.98 -3.49
C GLY A 103 26.28 16.48 -4.92
N SER A 104 25.40 15.50 -5.13
CA SER A 104 25.00 15.03 -6.45
C SER A 104 23.48 14.99 -6.54
N VAL A 105 22.93 15.48 -7.65
CA VAL A 105 21.49 15.39 -7.95
C VAL A 105 21.17 13.94 -8.32
N LYS A 106 20.09 13.41 -7.75
CA LYS A 106 19.64 12.01 -7.94
C LYS A 106 18.24 11.89 -8.51
N LEU A 107 17.44 12.94 -8.43
CA LEU A 107 16.09 13.01 -8.98
C LEU A 107 15.70 14.47 -9.14
N ALA A 108 15.09 14.83 -10.27
CA ALA A 108 14.51 16.14 -10.49
C ALA A 108 13.10 16.00 -11.09
N LEU A 109 12.14 16.69 -10.47
CA LEU A 109 10.71 16.52 -10.72
C LEU A 109 10.10 17.79 -11.30
N ASN A 110 9.38 17.66 -12.41
CA ASN A 110 8.54 18.71 -12.96
C ASN A 110 7.15 18.61 -12.33
N ILE A 111 6.81 19.48 -11.37
CA ILE A 111 5.53 19.45 -10.69
C ILE A 111 4.65 20.61 -11.19
N PRO A 112 3.41 20.36 -11.66
CA PRO A 112 2.52 21.42 -12.12
C PRO A 112 2.30 22.50 -11.06
N GLY A 113 2.36 23.76 -11.49
CA GLY A 113 2.19 24.92 -10.61
C GLY A 113 3.39 25.25 -9.72
N VAL A 114 4.51 24.55 -9.89
CA VAL A 114 5.79 24.87 -9.23
C VAL A 114 6.74 25.50 -10.25
N SER A 115 7.38 26.61 -9.88
CA SER A 115 8.15 27.46 -10.81
C SER A 115 9.45 26.84 -11.36
N GLN A 116 10.05 25.90 -10.65
CA GLN A 116 11.29 25.19 -11.04
C GLN A 116 11.20 23.74 -10.58
N ARG A 117 12.15 22.89 -11.00
CA ARG A 117 12.17 21.47 -10.62
C ARG A 117 12.36 21.29 -9.12
N VAL A 118 11.60 20.36 -8.53
CA VAL A 118 11.88 19.87 -7.18
C VAL A 118 13.01 18.86 -7.29
N ILE A 119 14.11 19.09 -6.57
CA ILE A 119 15.36 18.36 -6.71
C ILE A 119 15.65 17.58 -5.45
N TYR A 120 15.96 16.30 -5.60
CA TYR A 120 16.56 15.48 -4.56
C TYR A 120 18.02 15.25 -4.85
N SER A 121 18.84 15.44 -3.82
CA SER A 121 20.29 15.33 -3.92
C SER A 121 20.85 14.58 -2.73
N VAL A 122 21.98 13.92 -2.94
CA VAL A 122 22.72 13.21 -1.90
C VAL A 122 24.03 13.94 -1.69
N ALA A 123 24.34 14.29 -0.45
CA ALA A 123 25.60 14.95 -0.10
C ALA A 123 26.08 14.51 1.29
N PRO A 124 27.37 14.64 1.59
CA PRO A 124 27.85 14.56 2.97
C PRO A 124 27.17 15.60 3.88
N PRO A 125 27.07 15.35 5.20
CA PRO A 125 26.58 16.34 6.15
C PRO A 125 27.40 17.63 6.04
N GLN A 126 26.71 18.76 5.93
CA GLN A 126 27.40 20.04 5.87
C GLN A 126 28.09 20.35 7.21
N PRO A 127 29.26 21.02 7.24
CA PRO A 127 30.11 21.13 8.44
C PRO A 127 29.43 21.71 9.69
N THR A 128 28.42 22.57 9.52
CA THR A 128 27.68 23.22 10.60
C THR A 128 26.30 22.60 10.85
N SER A 129 26.03 21.46 10.23
CA SER A 129 24.71 20.83 10.23
C SER A 129 24.57 19.81 11.37
N PRO A 130 23.38 19.65 11.97
CA PRO A 130 23.16 18.63 13.00
C PRO A 130 23.14 17.20 12.44
N TRP A 131 22.93 17.05 11.13
CA TRP A 131 22.75 15.77 10.43
C TRP A 131 23.97 14.86 10.51
N LYS A 132 23.73 13.55 10.56
CA LYS A 132 24.78 12.54 10.70
C LYS A 132 25.12 11.90 9.35
N GLY A 133 26.41 11.61 9.16
CA GLY A 133 26.92 10.97 7.96
C GLY A 133 26.80 9.45 7.98
N PRO A 134 27.25 8.77 6.90
CA PRO A 134 28.15 9.32 5.88
C PRO A 134 27.48 10.22 4.84
N LEU A 135 26.23 9.95 4.45
CA LEU A 135 25.46 10.77 3.50
C LEU A 135 24.12 11.24 4.09
N VAL A 136 23.58 12.30 3.50
CA VAL A 136 22.29 12.91 3.81
C VAL A 136 21.55 13.16 2.50
N ILE A 137 20.27 12.83 2.47
CA ILE A 137 19.40 13.17 1.34
C ILE A 137 18.76 14.52 1.61
N TYR A 138 18.94 15.42 0.67
CA TYR A 138 18.40 16.77 0.69
C TYR A 138 17.33 16.93 -0.38
N ARG A 139 16.23 17.56 -0.02
CA ARG A 139 15.19 18.05 -0.91
C ARG A 139 15.36 19.55 -1.12
N TRP A 140 15.25 20.00 -2.35
CA TRP A 140 15.14 21.41 -2.70
C TRP A 140 13.85 21.62 -3.49
N GLY A 141 12.97 22.46 -2.97
CA GLY A 141 11.63 22.67 -3.51
C GLY A 141 10.84 23.66 -2.66
N PRO A 142 9.57 23.93 -3.01
CA PRO A 142 8.69 24.74 -2.19
C PRO A 142 8.54 24.16 -0.77
N GLU A 143 8.36 25.06 0.19
CA GLU A 143 8.01 24.74 1.57
C GLU A 143 6.66 24.02 1.60
N LEU A 144 6.55 23.01 2.46
CA LEU A 144 5.34 22.21 2.65
C LEU A 144 4.64 22.64 3.94
N ARG A 145 3.31 22.72 3.89
CA ARG A 145 2.47 22.87 5.07
C ARG A 145 2.33 21.52 5.79
N ALA A 146 1.78 21.56 7.01
CA ALA A 146 1.52 20.36 7.82
C ALA A 146 0.57 19.36 7.15
N ASP A 147 -0.23 19.80 6.17
CA ASP A 147 -1.13 18.96 5.37
C ASP A 147 -0.45 18.39 4.09
N GLY A 148 0.84 18.66 3.88
CA GLY A 148 1.58 18.23 2.70
C GLY A 148 1.28 19.02 1.43
N SER A 149 0.55 20.14 1.52
CA SER A 149 0.37 21.08 0.41
C SER A 149 1.54 22.06 0.30
N TYR A 150 1.85 22.53 -0.90
CA TYR A 150 2.85 23.58 -1.06
C TYR A 150 2.36 24.93 -0.55
N VAL A 151 3.29 25.70 0.02
CA VAL A 151 3.05 27.09 0.40
C VAL A 151 2.81 27.92 -0.87
N THR A 152 1.65 28.57 -0.94
CA THR A 152 1.22 29.45 -2.05
C THR A 152 1.09 30.91 -1.62
N ASP A 153 1.33 31.21 -0.35
CA ASP A 153 1.22 32.55 0.21
C ASP A 153 2.34 33.45 -0.34
N SER A 154 1.96 34.53 -1.04
CA SER A 154 2.88 35.50 -1.64
C SER A 154 3.86 36.14 -0.65
N THR A 155 3.55 36.13 0.65
CA THR A 155 4.41 36.71 1.70
C THR A 155 5.52 35.77 2.19
N LYS A 156 5.44 34.47 1.88
CA LYS A 156 6.41 33.48 2.31
C LYS A 156 7.55 33.38 1.31
N SER A 157 8.78 33.19 1.82
CA SER A 157 9.95 32.98 0.98
C SER A 157 9.92 31.60 0.31
N GLY A 158 9.45 30.57 1.01
CA GLY A 158 9.39 29.19 0.51
C GLY A 158 8.22 28.87 -0.44
N ARG A 159 7.54 29.87 -0.99
CA ARG A 159 6.35 29.65 -1.84
C ARG A 159 6.67 29.06 -3.22
N VAL A 160 5.69 28.43 -3.86
CA VAL A 160 5.83 27.72 -5.15
C VAL A 160 6.37 28.54 -6.32
N ASP A 161 6.17 29.86 -6.31
CA ASP A 161 6.57 30.80 -7.37
C ASP A 161 7.85 31.59 -7.01
N ASN A 162 8.54 31.24 -5.93
CA ASN A 162 9.76 31.92 -5.46
C ASN A 162 10.92 30.96 -5.19
N PRO A 163 11.55 30.42 -6.24
CA PRO A 163 12.58 29.39 -6.11
C PRO A 163 13.84 29.91 -5.40
N ASP A 164 14.12 31.21 -5.45
CA ASP A 164 15.21 31.84 -4.70
C ASP A 164 15.04 31.76 -3.17
N GLY A 165 13.81 31.57 -2.68
CA GLY A 165 13.50 31.40 -1.27
C GLY A 165 13.42 29.95 -0.80
N TRP A 166 13.62 28.98 -1.70
CA TRP A 166 13.63 27.56 -1.35
C TRP A 166 14.94 27.17 -0.67
N THR A 167 14.84 26.26 0.30
CA THR A 167 16.01 25.79 1.05
C THR A 167 16.27 24.32 0.77
N LYS A 168 17.51 23.89 1.00
CA LYS A 168 17.91 22.48 0.89
C LYS A 168 17.65 21.81 2.23
N GLU A 169 16.48 21.22 2.36
CA GLU A 169 16.00 20.58 3.57
C GLU A 169 16.53 19.14 3.63
N ALA A 170 17.13 18.73 4.74
CA ALA A 170 17.49 17.34 4.89
C ALA A 170 16.24 16.52 5.21
N LEU A 171 16.03 15.46 4.42
CA LEU A 171 14.91 14.55 4.58
C LEU A 171 15.28 13.37 5.48
N ILE A 172 16.48 12.83 5.28
CA ILE A 172 17.00 11.68 6.02
C ILE A 172 18.52 11.75 6.08
N ASP A 173 19.08 11.38 7.23
CA ASP A 173 20.51 11.32 7.50
C ASP A 173 20.97 9.87 7.72
N LYS A 174 22.27 9.66 7.98
CA LYS A 174 22.90 8.34 8.13
C LYS A 174 22.68 7.42 6.93
N VAL A 175 22.56 8.01 5.76
CA VAL A 175 22.48 7.25 4.51
C VAL A 175 23.87 6.71 4.20
N ASP A 176 23.94 5.45 3.79
CA ASP A 176 25.21 4.75 3.55
C ASP A 176 25.91 5.25 2.28
N ASP A 177 27.23 5.36 2.33
CA ASP A 177 28.11 5.66 1.21
C ASP A 177 28.69 4.42 0.54
N THR A 178 28.31 3.22 0.98
CA THR A 178 28.69 1.98 0.30
C THR A 178 28.04 1.92 -1.08
N GLU A 179 28.85 1.66 -2.09
CA GLU A 179 28.41 1.50 -3.47
C GLU A 179 27.49 0.29 -3.61
N GLN A 180 26.29 0.55 -4.12
CA GLN A 180 25.27 -0.44 -4.45
C GLN A 180 25.14 -0.55 -5.97
N THR A 181 24.56 -1.65 -6.46
CA THR A 181 24.24 -1.83 -7.88
C THR A 181 22.74 -1.98 -8.05
N ALA A 182 22.14 -1.18 -8.92
CA ALA A 182 20.75 -1.28 -9.35
C ALA A 182 20.68 -1.61 -10.84
N ASN A 183 19.72 -2.43 -11.24
CA ASN A 183 19.41 -2.63 -12.66
C ASN A 183 18.36 -1.59 -13.07
N CYS A 184 18.73 -0.72 -14.00
CA CYS A 184 17.90 0.33 -14.56
C CYS A 184 17.73 0.06 -16.05
N GLY A 185 16.54 -0.41 -16.46
CA GLY A 185 16.24 -0.68 -17.87
C GLY A 185 17.20 -1.70 -18.54
N GLY A 186 17.71 -2.68 -17.79
CA GLY A 186 18.68 -3.66 -18.29
C GLY A 186 20.15 -3.28 -18.07
N THR A 187 20.44 -2.04 -17.67
CA THR A 187 21.81 -1.58 -17.38
C THR A 187 22.06 -1.58 -15.87
N ASN A 188 23.18 -2.17 -15.44
CA ASN A 188 23.58 -2.11 -14.04
C ASN A 188 24.28 -0.76 -13.75
N VAL A 189 23.68 0.03 -12.86
CA VAL A 189 24.19 1.35 -12.43
C VAL A 189 24.67 1.25 -10.99
N GLN A 190 25.85 1.80 -10.73
CA GLN A 190 26.38 1.93 -9.38
C GLN A 190 25.91 3.22 -8.73
N PHE A 191 25.49 3.15 -7.46
CA PHE A 191 24.99 4.31 -6.73
C PHE A 191 25.28 4.25 -5.24
N GLN A 192 25.20 5.40 -4.57
CA GLN A 192 25.35 5.56 -3.13
C GLN A 192 24.16 6.35 -2.58
N GLY A 193 23.59 5.88 -1.47
CA GLY A 193 22.41 6.46 -0.87
C GLY A 193 21.14 6.35 -1.72
N LEU A 194 20.75 7.43 -2.40
CA LEU A 194 19.55 7.47 -3.24
C LEU A 194 19.91 7.36 -4.73
N PHE A 195 19.12 6.61 -5.47
CA PHE A 195 19.16 6.60 -6.92
C PHE A 195 17.74 6.50 -7.47
N ALA A 196 17.42 7.32 -8.46
CA ALA A 196 16.19 7.19 -9.23
C ALA A 196 16.54 6.77 -10.65
N CYS A 197 16.06 5.61 -11.04
CA CYS A 197 16.06 5.17 -12.42
C CYS A 197 14.81 5.74 -13.09
N ALA A 198 14.94 6.89 -13.73
CA ALA A 198 13.92 7.37 -14.66
C ALA A 198 13.98 6.48 -15.90
N ILE A 199 12.93 5.70 -16.13
CA ILE A 199 12.79 4.93 -17.37
C ILE A 199 11.99 5.84 -18.29
N ASP A 200 12.65 6.31 -19.33
CA ASP A 200 12.01 6.97 -20.46
C ASP A 200 11.02 5.97 -21.06
N ASP A 201 9.76 6.31 -20.92
CA ASP A 201 8.57 5.58 -21.38
C ASP A 201 7.45 6.59 -21.09
N ASP A 202 7.41 7.66 -21.89
CA ASP A 202 6.45 8.77 -21.80
C ASP A 202 4.99 8.34 -22.08
N GLY A 203 4.79 7.05 -22.35
CA GLY A 203 3.51 6.42 -22.57
C GLY A 203 2.92 6.67 -23.96
N ASP A 204 3.72 7.13 -24.93
CA ASP A 204 3.32 7.30 -26.32
C ASP A 204 3.12 5.95 -27.08
N GLY A 205 3.52 4.84 -26.46
CA GLY A 205 3.37 3.49 -26.98
C GLY A 205 4.51 3.04 -27.90
N LEU A 206 5.59 3.82 -28.01
CA LEU A 206 6.85 3.39 -28.57
C LEU A 206 7.66 2.67 -27.49
N VAL A 207 8.10 1.45 -27.79
CA VAL A 207 8.96 0.69 -26.88
C VAL A 207 10.38 1.22 -27.04
N GLU A 208 10.75 2.18 -26.21
CA GLU A 208 12.10 2.77 -26.15
C GLU A 208 13.16 1.79 -25.62
N ASN A 209 12.70 0.69 -25.01
CA ASN A 209 13.53 -0.46 -24.62
C ASN A 209 13.41 -1.62 -25.62
N ALA A 210 13.45 -1.31 -26.92
CA ALA A 210 13.48 -2.34 -27.94
C ALA A 210 14.67 -3.28 -27.68
N THR A 211 14.38 -4.56 -27.52
CA THR A 211 15.42 -5.58 -27.38
C THR A 211 15.90 -5.95 -28.77
N ASP A 212 17.20 -6.12 -28.98
CA ASP A 212 17.72 -6.71 -30.21
C ASP A 212 17.18 -8.15 -30.30
N VAL A 213 16.10 -8.33 -31.06
CA VAL A 213 15.36 -9.59 -31.17
C VAL A 213 16.01 -10.48 -32.21
N ASN A 214 16.79 -9.88 -33.12
CA ASN A 214 17.42 -10.56 -34.23
C ASN A 214 18.87 -11.00 -33.93
N GLY A 215 19.47 -10.47 -32.86
CA GLY A 215 20.76 -10.88 -32.30
C GLY A 215 21.97 -10.37 -33.07
N ASP A 216 21.85 -9.31 -33.86
CA ASP A 216 22.96 -8.74 -34.65
C ASP A 216 23.75 -7.64 -33.90
N GLY A 217 23.32 -7.31 -32.68
CA GLY A 217 23.94 -6.34 -31.80
C GLY A 217 23.55 -4.89 -32.08
N VAL A 218 22.56 -4.65 -32.95
CA VAL A 218 22.06 -3.32 -33.29
C VAL A 218 20.54 -3.30 -33.18
N ILE A 219 20.00 -2.36 -32.41
CA ILE A 219 18.55 -2.13 -32.34
C ILE A 219 18.15 -1.30 -33.55
N ASP A 220 17.44 -1.88 -34.51
CA ASP A 220 16.99 -1.20 -35.74
C ASP A 220 15.58 -1.64 -36.19
N SER A 221 15.15 -1.18 -37.37
CA SER A 221 13.83 -1.50 -37.94
C SER A 221 13.57 -2.99 -38.18
N ARG A 222 14.59 -3.86 -38.04
CA ARG A 222 14.47 -5.31 -38.13
C ARG A 222 14.07 -5.94 -36.79
N ASP A 223 14.04 -5.18 -35.71
CA ASP A 223 13.53 -5.60 -34.41
C ASP A 223 12.01 -5.39 -34.30
N THR A 224 11.30 -6.38 -33.78
CA THR A 224 9.83 -6.31 -33.69
C THR A 224 9.40 -5.31 -32.61
N GLY A 225 8.67 -4.27 -33.02
CA GLY A 225 8.06 -3.29 -32.11
C GLY A 225 8.69 -1.89 -32.15
N VAL A 226 9.69 -1.66 -33.01
CA VAL A 226 10.38 -0.37 -33.14
C VAL A 226 9.99 0.35 -34.43
N ARG A 227 9.84 1.67 -34.38
CA ARG A 227 9.58 2.53 -35.55
C ARG A 227 10.74 3.49 -35.77
N ASP A 228 11.56 3.18 -36.76
CA ASP A 228 12.53 4.09 -37.38
C ASP A 228 11.74 5.10 -38.24
N LEU A 229 11.49 6.29 -37.69
CA LEU A 229 10.62 7.30 -38.30
C LEU A 229 11.36 8.12 -39.36
N ASN A 230 12.69 8.21 -39.29
CA ASN A 230 13.50 8.95 -40.26
C ASN A 230 14.13 8.06 -41.35
N GLY A 231 14.12 6.74 -41.18
CA GLY A 231 14.57 5.74 -42.14
C GLY A 231 16.10 5.59 -42.25
N ASP A 232 16.87 6.01 -41.24
CA ASP A 232 18.33 5.94 -41.24
C ASP A 232 18.89 4.57 -40.80
N GLY A 233 18.01 3.63 -40.43
CA GLY A 233 18.37 2.30 -39.97
C GLY A 233 18.88 2.27 -38.53
N ARG A 234 18.64 3.31 -37.75
CA ARG A 234 18.91 3.39 -36.31
C ARG A 234 17.67 3.92 -35.61
N ILE A 235 17.56 3.65 -34.33
CA ILE A 235 16.54 4.26 -33.47
C ILE A 235 17.28 5.23 -32.56
N ASN A 236 17.09 6.53 -32.80
CA ASN A 236 17.76 7.60 -32.06
C ASN A 236 16.85 8.83 -31.92
N ASP A 237 17.36 9.89 -31.31
CA ASP A 237 16.67 11.18 -31.06
C ASP A 237 16.00 11.76 -32.33
N GLN A 238 16.52 11.43 -33.52
CA GLN A 238 15.96 11.87 -34.81
C GLN A 238 14.69 11.11 -35.23
N ASP A 239 14.35 10.01 -34.55
CA ASP A 239 13.12 9.23 -34.74
C ASP A 239 11.97 9.71 -33.87
N GLY A 240 12.16 10.79 -33.11
CA GLY A 240 11.13 11.33 -32.22
C GLY A 240 10.94 10.52 -30.94
N ALA A 241 11.86 9.60 -30.64
CA ALA A 241 11.84 8.75 -29.45
C ALA A 241 12.26 9.48 -28.15
N ASP A 242 12.70 10.76 -28.19
CA ASP A 242 13.18 11.46 -26.98
C ASP A 242 12.99 12.99 -26.96
N THR A 243 12.11 13.55 -27.81
CA THR A 243 12.18 14.99 -28.16
C THR A 243 12.06 15.95 -26.96
N ASP A 244 11.50 15.53 -25.83
CA ASP A 244 11.29 16.37 -24.65
C ASP A 244 12.16 16.05 -23.41
N ARG A 245 12.97 14.97 -23.44
CA ARG A 245 13.88 14.50 -22.37
C ARG A 245 13.20 14.25 -21.00
N ARG A 246 11.96 13.75 -21.02
CA ARG A 246 11.12 13.60 -19.83
C ARG A 246 10.56 12.19 -19.70
N ALA A 247 10.88 11.53 -18.59
CA ALA A 247 10.26 10.27 -18.21
C ALA A 247 8.99 10.49 -17.36
N ILE A 248 8.01 9.60 -17.46
CA ILE A 248 6.82 9.60 -16.58
C ILE A 248 6.89 8.51 -15.50
N THR A 249 7.90 7.64 -15.53
CA THR A 249 8.09 6.58 -14.53
C THR A 249 9.48 6.63 -13.93
N ALA A 250 9.60 6.50 -12.60
CA ALA A 250 10.90 6.31 -11.97
C ALA A 250 10.89 5.19 -10.92
N GLN A 251 11.91 4.33 -10.97
CA GLN A 251 12.18 3.35 -9.93
C GLN A 251 13.14 3.97 -8.91
N LEU A 252 12.73 4.02 -7.66
CA LEU A 252 13.52 4.57 -6.56
C LEU A 252 14.27 3.44 -5.85
N PHE A 253 15.58 3.60 -5.74
CA PHE A 253 16.48 2.71 -5.04
C PHE A 253 17.10 3.44 -3.86
N PHE A 254 17.05 2.81 -2.70
CA PHE A 254 17.63 3.33 -1.48
C PHE A 254 18.64 2.34 -0.89
N GLY A 255 19.89 2.76 -0.82
CA GLY A 255 20.99 2.06 -0.16
C GLY A 255 21.03 2.41 1.32
N THR A 256 20.61 1.46 2.16
CA THR A 256 20.93 1.47 3.60
C THR A 256 21.82 0.26 3.90
N GLY A 257 23.12 0.36 3.62
CA GLY A 257 24.07 -0.58 4.19
C GLY A 257 24.54 -0.06 5.55
N GLU A 258 24.50 -0.90 6.58
CA GLU A 258 25.34 -0.67 7.74
C GLU A 258 26.56 -1.59 7.62
N ASN A 259 27.73 -1.03 7.31
CA ASN A 259 29.00 -1.73 7.51
C ASN A 259 29.42 -1.63 8.98
N LEU A 260 28.69 -2.30 9.87
CA LEU A 260 29.15 -2.49 11.25
C LEU A 260 29.91 -3.81 11.35
N THR A 261 31.24 -3.75 11.14
CA THR A 261 32.14 -4.81 11.59
C THR A 261 32.18 -4.82 13.11
N ALA A 262 31.21 -5.50 13.74
CA ALA A 262 31.41 -6.01 15.09
C ALA A 262 32.43 -7.15 15.00
N SER A 263 33.64 -6.90 15.49
CA SER A 263 34.75 -7.87 15.64
C SER A 263 34.27 -9.33 15.79
N GLY A 264 34.21 -10.08 14.68
CA GLY A 264 34.04 -11.53 14.67
C GLY A 264 32.82 -12.11 13.94
N ILE A 265 31.87 -11.31 13.44
CA ILE A 265 30.75 -11.82 12.63
C ILE A 265 30.54 -10.90 11.41
N ASP A 266 30.88 -11.40 10.21
CA ASP A 266 30.60 -10.73 8.92
C ASP A 266 29.11 -10.87 8.61
N THR A 267 28.27 -9.99 9.16
CA THR A 267 26.90 -9.79 8.68
C THR A 267 26.79 -8.45 8.00
N ARG A 268 27.19 -8.40 6.72
CA ARG A 268 26.78 -7.35 5.80
C ARG A 268 25.25 -7.34 5.73
N TYR A 269 24.65 -6.38 6.40
CA TYR A 269 23.21 -6.14 6.33
C TYR A 269 22.99 -4.94 5.41
N ALA A 270 22.46 -5.20 4.20
CA ALA A 270 21.99 -4.18 3.27
C ALA A 270 20.46 -4.25 3.22
N ALA A 271 19.76 -3.25 3.77
CA ALA A 271 18.35 -3.07 3.46
C ALA A 271 18.25 -2.29 2.14
N ASN A 272 18.31 -3.02 1.03
CA ASN A 272 17.98 -2.45 -0.26
C ASN A 272 16.46 -2.30 -0.30
N THR A 273 15.99 -1.08 -0.09
CA THR A 273 14.56 -0.77 -0.20
C THR A 273 14.32 -0.24 -1.60
N GLN A 274 13.37 -0.85 -2.30
CA GLN A 274 12.97 -0.46 -3.65
C GLN A 274 11.52 -0.02 -3.63
N ALA A 275 11.25 1.12 -4.26
CA ALA A 275 9.90 1.60 -4.48
C ALA A 275 9.77 1.96 -5.96
N VAL A 276 8.79 1.36 -6.66
CA VAL A 276 8.46 1.75 -8.02
C VAL A 276 7.29 2.72 -7.95
N THR A 277 7.48 3.91 -8.50
CA THR A 277 6.44 4.93 -8.48
C THR A 277 6.37 5.63 -9.83
N ARG A 278 5.14 5.90 -10.31
CA ARG A 278 4.89 6.55 -11.59
C ARG A 278 4.46 8.00 -11.35
N ALA A 279 5.06 8.93 -12.09
CA ALA A 279 4.58 10.30 -12.18
C ALA A 279 3.23 10.29 -12.91
N ARG A 280 2.29 11.16 -12.50
CA ARG A 280 1.01 11.25 -13.23
C ARG A 280 1.27 12.02 -14.52
N ASN A 281 0.66 11.61 -15.63
CA ASN A 281 0.50 12.50 -16.78
C ASN A 281 -0.47 13.62 -16.36
N ALA A 282 0.05 14.62 -15.65
CA ALA A 282 -0.72 15.80 -15.30
C ALA A 282 -0.88 16.65 -16.58
N PRO A 283 -2.09 17.06 -16.95
CA PRO A 283 -2.29 17.98 -18.06
C PRO A 283 -1.48 19.27 -17.87
N GLU A 284 -0.97 19.86 -18.95
CA GLU A 284 -0.06 21.03 -18.95
C GLU A 284 -0.61 22.30 -18.26
N SER A 285 -1.90 22.33 -17.87
CA SER A 285 -2.50 23.47 -17.21
C SER A 285 -3.17 23.07 -15.89
N THR A 286 -2.68 23.63 -14.79
CA THR A 286 -3.26 23.52 -13.43
C THR A 286 -4.61 24.25 -13.28
N SER A 287 -5.17 24.82 -14.35
CA SER A 287 -6.46 25.50 -14.38
C SER A 287 -7.60 24.69 -15.03
N GLN A 288 -7.32 23.51 -15.58
CA GLN A 288 -8.39 22.63 -16.03
C GLN A 288 -8.88 21.81 -14.84
N ALA A 289 -10.20 21.88 -14.61
CA ALA A 289 -10.91 20.95 -13.73
C ALA A 289 -10.35 19.54 -13.96
N LEU A 290 -10.07 18.79 -12.89
CA LEU A 290 -9.58 17.41 -12.95
C LEU A 290 -10.39 16.61 -13.99
N VAL A 291 -9.88 16.53 -15.23
CA VAL A 291 -10.49 15.76 -16.33
C VAL A 291 -10.14 14.28 -16.21
N SER A 292 -9.47 13.89 -15.14
CA SER A 292 -9.36 12.51 -14.73
C SER A 292 -9.43 12.36 -13.22
N TYR A 293 -10.13 11.32 -12.77
CA TYR A 293 -10.08 10.87 -11.38
C TYR A 293 -9.08 9.72 -11.28
N ALA A 294 -8.14 9.80 -10.34
CA ALA A 294 -7.27 8.68 -10.04
C ALA A 294 -7.99 7.71 -9.11
N TRP A 295 -8.13 6.47 -9.56
CA TRP A 295 -8.70 5.40 -8.75
C TRP A 295 -7.62 4.42 -8.36
N SER A 296 -7.59 3.99 -7.10
CA SER A 296 -6.83 2.81 -6.69
C SER A 296 -7.71 1.82 -5.96
N MET A 297 -7.30 0.56 -5.96
CA MET A 297 -8.09 -0.52 -5.38
C MET A 297 -7.25 -1.43 -4.49
N ARG A 298 -7.92 -2.02 -3.50
CA ARG A 298 -7.41 -3.07 -2.63
C ARG A 298 -8.49 -4.13 -2.47
N GLY A 299 -8.23 -5.34 -2.98
CA GLY A 299 -9.09 -6.49 -2.72
C GLY A 299 -9.19 -6.79 -1.23
N LEU A 300 -10.37 -7.15 -0.75
CA LEU A 300 -10.57 -7.65 0.61
C LEU A 300 -10.49 -9.18 0.69
N GLY A 301 -10.01 -9.82 -0.38
CA GLY A 301 -9.98 -11.27 -0.54
C GLY A 301 -11.37 -11.85 -0.85
N GLY A 302 -11.38 -13.17 -1.06
CA GLY A 302 -12.56 -13.99 -1.32
C GLY A 302 -12.15 -15.45 -1.38
N GLY A 303 -13.03 -16.34 -0.94
CA GLY A 303 -12.85 -17.79 -0.98
C GLY A 303 -13.35 -18.36 -2.30
N TYR A 304 -12.54 -18.27 -3.37
CA TYR A 304 -12.91 -18.75 -4.71
C TYR A 304 -12.61 -20.25 -4.89
N THR A 305 -13.14 -21.06 -3.97
CA THR A 305 -13.06 -22.53 -4.06
C THR A 305 -14.44 -23.09 -4.33
N CYS A 306 -14.56 -23.99 -5.30
CA CYS A 306 -15.82 -24.66 -5.58
C CYS A 306 -16.03 -25.77 -4.56
N LYS A 307 -17.16 -25.75 -3.82
CA LYS A 307 -17.62 -26.93 -3.07
C LYS A 307 -17.92 -27.98 -4.14
N GLU A 308 -17.11 -29.04 -4.21
CA GLU A 308 -17.34 -30.10 -5.21
C GLU A 308 -18.80 -30.54 -5.13
N SER A 309 -19.45 -30.70 -6.29
CA SER A 309 -20.73 -31.40 -6.34
C SER A 309 -20.50 -32.75 -5.66
N ALA A 310 -21.20 -33.01 -4.54
CA ALA A 310 -20.97 -34.20 -3.71
C ALA A 310 -20.72 -35.43 -4.60
N PRO A 311 -19.58 -36.14 -4.44
CA PRO A 311 -19.20 -37.18 -5.36
C PRO A 311 -20.30 -38.23 -5.41
N THR A 312 -20.90 -38.44 -6.58
CA THR A 312 -21.88 -39.51 -6.80
C THR A 312 -21.23 -40.90 -6.73
N SER A 313 -19.91 -40.98 -6.53
CA SER A 313 -19.12 -42.21 -6.42
C SER A 313 -17.95 -42.04 -5.44
N LEU A 314 -17.93 -42.92 -4.44
CA LEU A 314 -17.15 -42.88 -3.19
C LEU A 314 -15.64 -43.15 -3.31
N THR A 315 -14.99 -43.01 -4.47
CA THR A 315 -13.64 -43.62 -4.64
C THR A 315 -12.48 -42.70 -5.02
N THR A 316 -12.69 -41.47 -5.48
CA THR A 316 -11.62 -40.45 -5.63
C THR A 316 -12.23 -39.06 -5.70
N SER A 317 -12.08 -38.22 -4.66
CA SER A 317 -12.39 -36.78 -4.80
C SER A 317 -11.35 -36.16 -5.73
N PRO A 318 -11.76 -35.49 -6.81
CA PRO A 318 -10.86 -34.62 -7.56
C PRO A 318 -10.21 -33.56 -6.65
N PRO A 319 -9.10 -32.94 -7.08
CA PRO A 319 -8.62 -31.73 -6.41
C PRO A 319 -9.65 -30.60 -6.60
N PRO A 320 -9.85 -29.73 -5.60
CA PRO A 320 -10.71 -28.56 -5.73
C PRO A 320 -10.26 -27.70 -6.91
N ILE A 321 -11.23 -27.21 -7.68
CA ILE A 321 -10.98 -26.28 -8.78
C ILE A 321 -10.96 -24.88 -8.18
N ASP A 322 -9.80 -24.23 -8.22
CA ASP A 322 -9.65 -22.81 -7.90
C ASP A 322 -10.16 -21.98 -9.07
N TRP A 323 -11.04 -21.03 -8.79
CA TRP A 323 -11.47 -20.00 -9.75
C TRP A 323 -11.03 -18.62 -9.22
N ASP A 324 -11.21 -17.58 -10.02
CA ASP A 324 -10.81 -16.22 -9.63
C ASP A 324 -11.88 -15.20 -10.04
N MET A 325 -11.88 -14.05 -9.39
CA MET A 325 -12.69 -12.90 -9.76
C MET A 325 -11.87 -11.89 -10.55
N ARG A 326 -12.36 -11.56 -11.75
CA ARG A 326 -11.81 -10.49 -12.58
C ARG A 326 -12.70 -9.26 -12.54
N THR A 327 -12.18 -8.15 -12.06
CA THR A 327 -12.84 -6.85 -12.14
C THR A 327 -12.35 -6.10 -13.37
N ASP A 328 -13.25 -5.78 -14.29
CA ASP A 328 -12.98 -4.98 -15.48
C ASP A 328 -13.51 -3.56 -15.29
N PHE A 329 -12.70 -2.56 -15.58
CA PHE A 329 -13.02 -1.13 -15.52
C PHE A 329 -13.05 -0.57 -16.95
N ASP A 330 -14.23 -0.20 -17.43
CA ASP A 330 -14.43 0.39 -18.75
C ASP A 330 -14.94 1.83 -18.62
N ASN A 331 -14.22 2.77 -19.25
CA ASN A 331 -14.57 4.19 -19.28
C ASN A 331 -14.48 4.75 -20.72
N GLY A 332 -14.79 3.91 -21.71
CA GLY A 332 -14.75 4.27 -23.14
C GLY A 332 -13.36 4.16 -23.79
N ASN A 333 -12.36 3.67 -23.05
CA ASN A 333 -11.03 3.31 -23.52
C ASN A 333 -10.82 1.78 -23.38
N MET A 334 -9.65 1.23 -23.73
CA MET A 334 -9.34 -0.19 -23.48
C MET A 334 -9.58 -0.54 -21.99
N PRO A 335 -10.42 -1.56 -21.69
CA PRO A 335 -10.79 -1.86 -20.31
C PRO A 335 -9.58 -2.34 -19.52
N ILE A 336 -9.46 -1.85 -18.29
CA ILE A 336 -8.42 -2.28 -17.35
C ILE A 336 -8.96 -3.46 -16.54
N SER A 337 -8.31 -4.61 -16.63
CA SER A 337 -8.68 -5.81 -15.88
C SER A 337 -7.80 -6.03 -14.65
N TRP A 338 -8.42 -6.46 -13.56
CA TRP A 338 -7.77 -6.84 -12.30
C TRP A 338 -8.21 -8.23 -11.86
N LEU A 339 -7.29 -9.12 -11.48
CA LEU A 339 -7.57 -10.50 -11.06
C LEU A 339 -7.31 -10.68 -9.56
N GLN A 340 -8.34 -10.94 -8.78
CA GLN A 340 -8.30 -10.85 -7.33
C GLN A 340 -7.30 -11.80 -6.67
N GLY A 341 -7.26 -13.08 -7.04
CA GLY A 341 -6.39 -14.10 -6.46
C GLY A 341 -4.92 -13.93 -6.84
N ARG A 342 -4.64 -13.48 -8.06
CA ARG A 342 -3.26 -13.21 -8.52
C ARG A 342 -2.70 -11.88 -8.01
N ASP A 343 -3.56 -10.89 -7.84
CA ASP A 343 -3.16 -9.50 -7.63
C ASP A 343 -3.38 -8.97 -6.21
N GLN A 344 -3.63 -9.84 -5.20
CA GLN A 344 -3.84 -9.40 -3.80
C GLN A 344 -2.68 -8.56 -3.24
N ASN A 345 -1.45 -8.82 -3.71
CA ASN A 345 -0.24 -8.07 -3.33
C ASN A 345 0.15 -7.01 -4.37
N ARG A 346 -0.65 -6.82 -5.43
CA ARG A 346 -0.37 -5.83 -6.46
C ARG A 346 -0.59 -4.45 -5.85
N GLN A 347 0.40 -3.59 -5.98
CA GLN A 347 0.28 -2.22 -5.54
C GLN A 347 -0.93 -1.55 -6.22
N ALA A 348 -1.62 -0.70 -5.45
CA ALA A 348 -2.65 0.21 -5.93
C ALA A 348 -2.25 0.82 -7.28
N ARG A 349 -2.96 0.46 -8.35
CA ARG A 349 -2.75 1.04 -9.68
C ARG A 349 -3.70 2.19 -9.90
N PRO A 350 -3.22 3.39 -10.26
CA PRO A 350 -4.07 4.45 -10.77
C PRO A 350 -4.81 3.97 -12.02
N ILE A 351 -6.12 4.10 -12.04
CA ILE A 351 -6.94 4.03 -13.25
C ILE A 351 -7.30 5.47 -13.61
N ASP A 352 -6.89 5.90 -14.80
CA ASP A 352 -7.28 7.20 -15.34
C ASP A 352 -8.70 7.10 -15.90
N ILE A 353 -9.61 7.85 -15.30
CA ILE A 353 -11.03 7.85 -15.65
C ILE A 353 -11.43 9.22 -16.18
N ASN A 354 -11.81 9.29 -17.45
CA ASN A 354 -12.46 10.43 -18.07
C ASN A 354 -13.87 10.61 -17.46
N PRO A 355 -14.12 11.68 -16.70
CA PRO A 355 -15.38 11.89 -16.02
C PRO A 355 -16.53 12.22 -16.96
N ASN A 356 -16.25 12.54 -18.23
CA ASN A 356 -17.28 12.77 -19.25
C ASN A 356 -17.87 11.46 -19.79
N ASN A 357 -17.21 10.32 -19.51
CA ASN A 357 -17.70 9.00 -19.82
C ASN A 357 -18.17 8.33 -18.53
N PRO A 358 -19.30 7.61 -18.55
CA PRO A 358 -19.63 6.70 -17.46
C PRO A 358 -18.52 5.66 -17.26
N LEU A 359 -18.29 5.25 -16.01
CA LEU A 359 -17.38 4.16 -15.67
C LEU A 359 -18.20 2.89 -15.40
N THR A 360 -18.11 1.89 -16.26
CA THR A 360 -18.68 0.58 -16.02
C THR A 360 -17.66 -0.32 -15.32
N ILE A 361 -18.01 -0.79 -14.13
CA ILE A 361 -17.26 -1.78 -13.37
C ILE A 361 -17.97 -3.12 -13.53
N THR A 362 -17.27 -4.12 -14.06
CA THR A 362 -17.81 -5.47 -14.28
C THR A 362 -17.03 -6.49 -13.48
N SER A 363 -17.74 -7.24 -12.65
CA SER A 363 -17.23 -8.35 -11.87
C SER A 363 -17.48 -9.66 -12.62
N ASN A 364 -16.42 -10.32 -13.08
CA ASN A 364 -16.48 -11.53 -13.91
C ASN A 364 -15.85 -12.72 -13.18
N PRO A 365 -16.60 -13.81 -12.96
CA PRO A 365 -16.02 -15.09 -12.58
C PRO A 365 -15.13 -15.62 -13.72
N VAL A 366 -13.89 -15.98 -13.41
CA VAL A 366 -12.94 -16.58 -14.35
C VAL A 366 -12.62 -18.00 -13.90
N ASN A 367 -12.77 -18.95 -14.83
CA ASN A 367 -12.61 -20.39 -14.59
C ASN A 367 -13.61 -21.00 -13.58
N ALA A 368 -14.77 -20.36 -13.36
CA ALA A 368 -15.83 -20.87 -12.47
C ALA A 368 -16.65 -22.05 -13.07
N ALA A 369 -16.14 -22.70 -14.12
CA ALA A 369 -16.85 -23.79 -14.78
C ALA A 369 -17.09 -24.96 -13.80
N ASN A 370 -18.37 -25.34 -13.64
CA ASN A 370 -18.87 -26.37 -12.72
C ASN A 370 -18.95 -25.97 -11.24
N CYS A 371 -18.81 -24.69 -10.92
CA CYS A 371 -18.99 -24.18 -9.57
C CYS A 371 -20.48 -23.86 -9.32
N ALA A 372 -20.86 -23.84 -8.04
CA ALA A 372 -22.21 -23.43 -7.65
C ALA A 372 -22.44 -21.92 -7.83
N SER A 373 -21.37 -21.13 -8.02
CA SER A 373 -21.41 -19.73 -8.39
C SER A 373 -21.91 -19.55 -9.83
N SER A 374 -22.65 -18.48 -10.08
CA SER A 374 -23.15 -18.13 -11.41
C SER A 374 -21.99 -17.67 -12.28
N ASP A 375 -21.88 -18.20 -13.50
CA ASP A 375 -20.96 -17.69 -14.54
C ASP A 375 -21.41 -16.32 -15.11
N ILE A 376 -22.39 -15.66 -14.49
CA ILE A 376 -22.99 -14.42 -14.99
C ILE A 376 -22.22 -13.23 -14.41
N PRO A 377 -21.59 -12.40 -15.25
CA PRO A 377 -20.96 -11.17 -14.79
C PRO A 377 -21.98 -10.21 -14.18
N VAL A 378 -21.58 -9.51 -13.13
CA VAL A 378 -22.38 -8.43 -12.54
C VAL A 378 -21.68 -7.11 -12.80
N ALA A 379 -22.41 -6.20 -13.43
CA ALA A 379 -21.91 -4.89 -13.81
C ALA A 379 -22.66 -3.77 -13.10
N HIS A 380 -21.96 -2.67 -12.87
CA HIS A 380 -22.51 -1.40 -12.41
C HIS A 380 -21.88 -0.25 -13.18
N THR A 381 -22.67 0.78 -13.48
CA THR A 381 -22.18 1.97 -14.18
C THR A 381 -22.27 3.17 -13.25
N ILE A 382 -21.12 3.80 -13.05
CA ILE A 382 -20.97 5.06 -12.34
C ILE A 382 -21.11 6.18 -13.36
N ASP A 383 -22.12 7.02 -13.14
CA ASP A 383 -22.27 8.29 -13.83
C ASP A 383 -21.73 9.38 -12.90
N PHE A 384 -20.64 10.03 -13.30
CA PHE A 384 -20.03 11.09 -12.49
C PHE A 384 -20.89 12.36 -12.39
N GLY A 385 -21.93 12.48 -13.23
CA GLY A 385 -22.96 13.50 -13.14
C GLY A 385 -24.08 13.15 -12.15
N ASP A 386 -24.19 11.89 -11.71
CA ASP A 386 -25.19 11.42 -10.74
C ASP A 386 -24.51 10.73 -9.53
N PRO A 387 -24.37 11.45 -8.40
CA PRO A 387 -23.67 10.90 -7.24
C PRO A 387 -24.38 9.74 -6.55
N ILE A 388 -25.66 9.45 -6.83
CA ILE A 388 -26.31 8.22 -6.32
C ILE A 388 -25.59 6.98 -6.84
N THR A 389 -25.10 7.02 -8.08
CA THR A 389 -24.47 5.85 -8.72
C THR A 389 -23.15 5.44 -8.08
N PHE A 390 -22.59 6.22 -7.17
CA PHE A 390 -21.35 5.87 -6.47
C PHE A 390 -21.36 6.19 -4.98
N ASN A 391 -22.55 6.42 -4.41
CA ASN A 391 -22.73 6.83 -3.02
C ASN A 391 -21.88 8.08 -2.67
N GLY A 392 -22.02 9.12 -3.50
CA GLY A 392 -21.45 10.44 -3.28
C GLY A 392 -22.08 11.14 -2.08
N ASP A 393 -21.32 12.02 -1.42
CA ASP A 393 -21.82 12.76 -0.26
C ASP A 393 -22.76 13.88 -0.70
N ASN A 394 -24.05 13.73 -0.39
CA ASN A 394 -25.04 14.79 -0.52
C ASN A 394 -25.03 15.66 0.76
N GLU A 395 -24.87 16.98 0.63
CA GLU A 395 -24.85 17.88 1.79
C GLU A 395 -26.19 17.94 2.55
N ASP A 396 -27.33 17.69 1.88
CA ASP A 396 -28.66 17.89 2.48
C ASP A 396 -29.54 16.63 2.56
N ASP A 397 -29.08 15.44 2.13
CA ASP A 397 -29.93 14.24 2.13
C ASP A 397 -29.73 13.37 3.40
N PRO A 398 -30.74 13.28 4.27
CA PRO A 398 -30.72 12.38 5.42
C PRO A 398 -30.75 10.89 5.02
N ASN A 399 -31.11 10.57 3.77
CA ASN A 399 -31.05 9.23 3.18
C ASN A 399 -29.73 8.94 2.46
N ALA A 400 -28.71 9.80 2.58
CA ALA A 400 -27.35 9.59 2.04
C ALA A 400 -26.62 8.35 2.63
N ASN A 401 -27.37 7.47 3.33
CA ASN A 401 -26.95 6.21 3.90
C ASN A 401 -27.60 4.98 3.22
N ASN A 402 -28.05 5.07 1.96
CA ASN A 402 -28.47 3.89 1.17
C ASN A 402 -27.30 3.29 0.36
N PRO A 403 -26.85 2.04 0.62
CA PRO A 403 -25.67 1.49 -0.07
C PRO A 403 -26.00 1.04 -1.50
N LEU A 404 -27.28 1.02 -1.86
CA LEU A 404 -27.80 0.50 -3.12
C LEU A 404 -27.63 1.53 -4.25
N VAL A 405 -26.59 1.35 -5.05
CA VAL A 405 -26.24 2.26 -6.15
C VAL A 405 -26.96 1.95 -7.47
N LYS A 406 -27.57 0.77 -7.59
CA LYS A 406 -28.37 0.35 -8.77
C LYS A 406 -29.87 0.60 -8.60
N GLY A 407 -30.24 1.40 -7.60
CA GLY A 407 -31.63 1.65 -7.19
C GLY A 407 -32.05 0.81 -5.99
N THR A 408 -33.23 1.09 -5.44
CA THR A 408 -33.68 0.53 -4.14
C THR A 408 -34.04 -0.95 -4.18
N THR A 409 -34.13 -1.56 -5.37
CA THR A 409 -34.54 -2.95 -5.56
C THR A 409 -33.40 -3.88 -5.97
N ASP A 410 -32.30 -3.33 -6.51
CA ASP A 410 -31.16 -4.13 -6.97
C ASP A 410 -30.05 -4.11 -5.91
N GLN A 411 -29.92 -5.22 -5.20
CA GLN A 411 -28.95 -5.41 -4.12
C GLN A 411 -27.63 -6.03 -4.61
N THR A 412 -27.50 -6.27 -5.92
CA THR A 412 -26.32 -6.95 -6.49
C THR A 412 -25.05 -6.12 -6.39
N VAL A 413 -25.17 -4.79 -6.25
CA VAL A 413 -24.00 -3.91 -6.13
C VAL A 413 -24.23 -2.90 -5.02
N GLN A 414 -23.30 -2.88 -4.07
CA GLN A 414 -23.37 -2.03 -2.88
C GLN A 414 -22.08 -1.23 -2.70
N PHE A 415 -22.24 0.07 -2.38
CA PHE A 415 -21.14 0.99 -2.09
C PHE A 415 -21.29 1.49 -0.65
N PHE A 416 -20.32 1.18 0.21
CA PHE A 416 -20.30 1.61 1.61
C PHE A 416 -19.26 2.71 1.81
N LYS A 417 -19.65 3.75 2.54
CA LYS A 417 -18.75 4.77 3.09
C LYS A 417 -18.60 4.58 4.60
N LYS A 418 -17.77 5.39 5.25
CA LYS A 418 -17.68 5.40 6.71
C LYS A 418 -19.03 5.76 7.35
N ASN A 419 -19.26 5.36 8.61
CA ASN A 419 -20.52 5.56 9.34
C ASN A 419 -21.74 4.78 8.79
N TYR A 420 -21.55 3.82 7.90
CA TYR A 420 -22.64 3.03 7.34
C TYR A 420 -23.02 1.84 8.21
N ASP A 421 -24.31 1.68 8.48
CA ASP A 421 -24.83 0.39 8.91
C ASP A 421 -24.81 -0.57 7.72
N ILE A 422 -24.21 -1.74 7.92
CA ILE A 422 -24.18 -2.79 6.90
C ILE A 422 -25.55 -3.47 6.94
N PRO A 423 -26.29 -3.52 5.81
CA PRO A 423 -27.58 -4.16 5.77
C PRO A 423 -27.50 -5.61 6.22
N ASP A 424 -28.53 -6.06 6.93
CA ASP A 424 -28.71 -7.48 7.30
C ASP A 424 -29.26 -8.28 6.10
N ILE A 425 -28.66 -8.05 4.94
CA ILE A 425 -28.92 -8.81 3.73
C ILE A 425 -27.90 -9.96 3.78
N GLY A 426 -28.22 -10.96 4.59
CA GLY A 426 -27.34 -12.08 4.90
C GLY A 426 -26.90 -12.83 3.64
N GLY A 427 -25.70 -13.42 3.71
CA GLY A 427 -25.36 -14.59 2.90
C GLY A 427 -26.22 -15.77 3.34
N TYR A 428 -26.45 -16.69 2.40
CA TYR A 428 -27.12 -17.99 2.50
C TYR A 428 -27.86 -18.34 3.83
N TYR A 429 -29.21 -18.37 3.75
CA TYR A 429 -30.25 -18.70 4.75
C TYR A 429 -30.48 -17.72 5.91
N GLY A 430 -31.68 -17.11 5.93
CA GLY A 430 -32.24 -16.35 7.05
C GLY A 430 -32.60 -17.19 8.30
N ASN A 431 -31.84 -18.26 8.56
CA ASN A 431 -31.87 -18.98 9.82
C ASN A 431 -30.53 -18.74 10.52
N PRO A 432 -30.50 -18.17 11.74
CA PRO A 432 -29.26 -17.94 12.47
C PRO A 432 -28.52 -19.26 12.75
N ASP A 433 -27.54 -19.60 11.91
CA ASP A 433 -26.25 -20.20 12.29
C ASP A 433 -26.30 -21.45 13.19
N THR A 434 -27.10 -22.46 12.82
CA THR A 434 -27.11 -23.74 13.57
C THR A 434 -26.40 -24.89 12.87
N THR A 435 -25.99 -24.72 11.61
CA THR A 435 -25.28 -25.75 10.85
C THR A 435 -23.94 -25.23 10.36
N ALA A 436 -22.88 -26.04 10.49
CA ALA A 436 -21.49 -25.69 10.18
C ALA A 436 -21.20 -25.37 8.69
N ASP A 437 -22.24 -25.17 7.89
CA ASP A 437 -22.19 -24.91 6.45
C ASP A 437 -22.59 -23.47 6.06
N ASP A 438 -23.05 -22.65 7.02
CA ASP A 438 -23.47 -21.27 6.74
C ASP A 438 -22.25 -20.35 6.56
N GLN A 439 -22.30 -19.50 5.52
CA GLN A 439 -21.26 -18.52 5.23
C GLN A 439 -21.47 -17.26 6.07
N PRO A 440 -20.39 -16.56 6.48
CA PRO A 440 -20.52 -15.33 7.25
C PRO A 440 -21.28 -14.27 6.46
N SER A 441 -22.14 -13.50 7.13
CA SER A 441 -22.78 -12.32 6.53
C SER A 441 -21.73 -11.31 6.05
N LEU A 442 -22.10 -10.43 5.11
CA LEU A 442 -21.23 -9.33 4.66
C LEU A 442 -20.67 -8.52 5.83
N GLY A 443 -21.49 -8.25 6.84
CA GLY A 443 -21.07 -7.54 8.04
C GLY A 443 -19.97 -8.28 8.81
N LYS A 444 -20.12 -9.59 8.98
CA LYS A 444 -19.13 -10.44 9.63
C LYS A 444 -17.86 -10.56 8.78
N PHE A 445 -17.98 -10.71 7.47
CA PHE A 445 -16.84 -10.71 6.56
C PHE A 445 -16.04 -9.41 6.68
N LEU A 446 -16.71 -8.25 6.59
CA LEU A 446 -16.05 -6.94 6.70
C LEU A 446 -15.45 -6.71 8.10
N TYR A 447 -16.04 -7.29 9.15
CA TYR A 447 -15.46 -7.31 10.48
C TYR A 447 -14.16 -8.12 10.52
N ASP A 448 -14.13 -9.31 9.93
CA ASP A 448 -12.94 -10.16 9.86
C ASP A 448 -11.82 -9.51 9.04
N GLN A 449 -12.18 -8.68 8.05
CA GLN A 449 -11.26 -7.84 7.28
C GLN A 449 -10.82 -6.56 8.02
N GLY A 450 -11.33 -6.31 9.23
CA GLY A 450 -10.94 -5.16 10.06
C GLY A 450 -11.55 -3.82 9.62
N VAL A 451 -12.60 -3.82 8.82
CA VAL A 451 -13.20 -2.56 8.29
C VAL A 451 -14.61 -2.28 8.81
N ALA A 452 -15.19 -3.22 9.57
CA ALA A 452 -16.47 -3.06 10.24
C ALA A 452 -16.38 -3.37 11.74
N ILE A 453 -17.33 -2.87 12.52
CA ILE A 453 -17.48 -3.14 13.95
C ILE A 453 -18.93 -3.53 14.29
N PRO A 454 -19.17 -4.34 15.34
CA PRO A 454 -20.51 -4.62 15.86
C PRO A 454 -21.24 -3.37 16.35
N ILE A 455 -22.50 -3.22 15.96
CA ILE A 455 -23.37 -2.17 16.49
C ILE A 455 -23.72 -2.50 17.94
N GLY A 456 -23.51 -1.54 18.84
CA GLY A 456 -23.83 -1.69 20.26
C GLY A 456 -22.93 -2.67 21.02
N GLY A 457 -21.80 -3.10 20.43
CA GLY A 457 -20.86 -4.03 21.08
C GLY A 457 -21.37 -5.47 21.16
N GLY A 458 -22.26 -5.87 20.24
CA GLY A 458 -22.70 -7.26 20.11
C GLY A 458 -21.55 -8.25 19.89
N ASP A 459 -21.75 -9.51 20.26
CA ASP A 459 -20.80 -10.59 19.98
C ASP A 459 -20.68 -10.78 18.46
N PRO A 460 -19.51 -10.56 17.84
CA PRO A 460 -19.35 -10.72 16.39
C PRO A 460 -19.63 -12.14 15.89
N ASN A 461 -19.68 -13.15 16.77
CA ASN A 461 -20.03 -14.52 16.40
C ASN A 461 -21.53 -14.82 16.56
N ASN A 462 -22.32 -13.87 17.07
CA ASN A 462 -23.76 -14.01 17.09
C ASN A 462 -24.32 -13.60 15.72
N PRO A 463 -25.06 -14.47 15.02
CA PRO A 463 -25.64 -14.15 13.71
C PRO A 463 -26.61 -12.96 13.73
N ALA A 464 -27.20 -12.64 14.89
CA ALA A 464 -28.07 -11.48 15.04
C ALA A 464 -27.29 -10.16 15.25
N THR A 465 -25.95 -10.22 15.32
CA THR A 465 -25.13 -9.02 15.47
C THR A 465 -25.12 -8.25 14.16
N ARG A 466 -25.61 -7.02 14.23
CA ARG A 466 -25.50 -6.06 13.14
C ARG A 466 -24.13 -5.40 13.16
N PHE A 467 -23.64 -5.05 11.98
CA PHE A 467 -22.32 -4.41 11.81
C PHE A 467 -22.45 -3.04 11.16
N ARG A 468 -21.44 -2.19 11.37
CA ARG A 468 -21.32 -0.90 10.70
C ARG A 468 -19.87 -0.58 10.38
N ILE A 469 -19.65 0.24 9.36
CA ILE A 469 -18.36 0.86 9.10
C ILE A 469 -18.17 2.00 10.11
N PRO A 470 -17.07 2.00 10.90
CA PRO A 470 -16.80 3.06 11.87
C PRO A 470 -16.82 4.45 11.23
N LYS A 471 -17.33 5.46 11.93
CA LYS A 471 -17.42 6.84 11.43
C LYS A 471 -16.08 7.56 11.42
N ASP A 472 -15.22 7.24 12.39
CA ASP A 472 -13.94 7.87 12.64
C ASP A 472 -13.03 6.95 13.47
N GLN A 473 -11.77 7.37 13.63
CA GLN A 473 -10.78 6.64 14.43
C GLN A 473 -11.18 6.55 15.92
N ALA A 474 -11.90 7.54 16.45
CA ALA A 474 -12.29 7.54 17.87
C ALA A 474 -13.34 6.45 18.17
N GLU A 475 -14.30 6.22 17.28
CA GLU A 475 -15.26 5.11 17.37
C GLU A 475 -14.55 3.76 17.28
N MET A 476 -13.61 3.63 16.34
CA MET A 476 -12.80 2.42 16.20
C MET A 476 -11.98 2.14 17.47
N ASP A 477 -11.24 3.12 17.97
CA ASP A 477 -10.43 2.99 19.18
C ASP A 477 -11.28 2.64 20.40
N ALA A 478 -12.47 3.25 20.53
CA ALA A 478 -13.41 2.92 21.60
C ALA A 478 -13.84 1.45 21.56
N TYR A 479 -14.17 0.94 20.37
CA TYR A 479 -14.48 -0.49 20.18
C TYR A 479 -13.28 -1.38 20.49
N LEU A 480 -12.11 -1.09 19.92
CA LEU A 480 -10.90 -1.90 20.10
C LEU A 480 -10.46 -1.96 21.56
N ASN A 481 -10.57 -0.85 22.30
CA ASN A 481 -10.27 -0.79 23.73
C ASN A 481 -11.26 -1.61 24.57
N ALA A 482 -12.54 -1.67 24.19
CA ALA A 482 -13.55 -2.46 24.88
C ALA A 482 -13.50 -3.96 24.49
N SER A 483 -12.96 -4.29 23.32
CA SER A 483 -12.90 -5.67 22.80
C SER A 483 -11.89 -6.56 23.52
N SER A 484 -12.18 -7.86 23.57
CA SER A 484 -11.28 -8.92 24.03
C SER A 484 -10.29 -9.41 22.96
N LEU A 485 -10.21 -8.71 21.83
CA LEU A 485 -9.33 -9.08 20.71
C LEU A 485 -7.85 -9.09 21.12
N SER A 486 -7.07 -9.95 20.47
CA SER A 486 -5.61 -9.95 20.63
C SER A 486 -5.01 -8.66 20.05
N ALA A 487 -3.81 -8.27 20.49
CA ALA A 487 -3.13 -7.10 19.90
C ALA A 487 -2.89 -7.25 18.39
N ALA A 488 -2.63 -8.48 17.92
CA ALA A 488 -2.46 -8.77 16.50
C ALA A 488 -3.76 -8.56 15.72
N ASP A 489 -4.91 -8.97 16.28
CA ASP A 489 -6.21 -8.76 15.64
C ASP A 489 -6.61 -7.29 15.66
N LYS A 490 -6.36 -6.56 16.76
CA LYS A 490 -6.62 -5.11 16.82
C LYS A 490 -5.88 -4.33 15.73
N ASN A 491 -4.65 -4.74 15.39
CA ASN A 491 -3.86 -4.09 14.34
C ASN A 491 -4.39 -4.31 12.91
N LYS A 492 -5.34 -5.23 12.71
CA LYS A 492 -6.00 -5.40 11.40
C LYS A 492 -7.03 -4.31 11.12
N PHE A 493 -7.53 -3.65 12.17
CA PHE A 493 -8.64 -2.73 12.05
C PHE A 493 -8.21 -1.38 11.48
N THR A 494 -8.96 -0.89 10.49
CA THR A 494 -8.70 0.40 9.84
C THR A 494 -10.01 1.13 9.55
N VAL A 495 -9.97 2.45 9.61
CA VAL A 495 -11.11 3.31 9.30
C VAL A 495 -10.99 3.78 7.85
N LEU A 496 -12.10 3.71 7.11
CA LEU A 496 -12.16 4.22 5.75
C LEU A 496 -11.91 5.74 5.71
N GLY A 497 -11.08 6.17 4.76
CA GLY A 497 -10.96 7.58 4.39
C GLY A 497 -12.23 8.15 3.75
N ASP A 498 -12.35 9.48 3.70
CA ASP A 498 -13.44 10.15 2.97
C ASP A 498 -13.38 9.91 1.46
N ASP A 499 -12.17 9.67 0.95
CA ASP A 499 -11.89 9.24 -0.42
C ASP A 499 -12.03 7.72 -0.64
N GLU A 500 -12.56 6.96 0.31
CA GLU A 500 -12.64 5.50 0.19
C GLU A 500 -14.09 4.99 0.19
N ARG A 501 -14.34 3.94 -0.59
CA ARG A 501 -15.59 3.18 -0.62
C ARG A 501 -15.27 1.69 -0.61
N ILE A 502 -16.00 0.92 0.19
CA ILE A 502 -16.07 -0.53 -0.02
C ILE A 502 -17.11 -0.76 -1.12
N ILE A 503 -16.71 -1.43 -2.18
CA ILE A 503 -17.58 -1.84 -3.29
C ILE A 503 -17.73 -3.35 -3.22
N ALA A 504 -18.97 -3.81 -3.22
CA ALA A 504 -19.31 -5.23 -3.14
C ALA A 504 -20.21 -5.59 -4.33
N PHE A 505 -19.81 -6.61 -5.08
CA PHE A 505 -20.59 -7.22 -6.16
C PHE A 505 -21.03 -8.61 -5.75
N GLU A 506 -22.33 -8.81 -5.59
CA GLU A 506 -22.94 -10.13 -5.42
C GLU A 506 -22.92 -10.82 -6.78
N VAL A 507 -22.08 -11.84 -6.92
CA VAL A 507 -22.03 -12.70 -8.11
C VAL A 507 -22.79 -13.97 -7.76
N GLY A 508 -24.12 -13.85 -7.79
CA GLY A 508 -25.04 -14.84 -7.22
C GLY A 508 -24.82 -16.30 -7.62
N GLN A 509 -25.52 -17.22 -6.97
CA GLN A 509 -25.31 -18.64 -7.18
C GLN A 509 -26.15 -19.21 -8.34
N LYS A 510 -25.58 -20.10 -9.15
CA LYS A 510 -26.17 -20.72 -10.35
C LYS A 510 -27.35 -21.64 -10.03
N TYR A 511 -27.38 -22.19 -8.83
CA TYR A 511 -28.41 -23.11 -8.41
C TYR A 511 -29.34 -22.41 -7.43
N PRO A 512 -30.64 -22.21 -7.74
CA PRO A 512 -31.61 -22.00 -6.68
C PRO A 512 -31.52 -23.22 -5.77
N ASP A 513 -31.62 -22.98 -4.47
CA ASP A 513 -31.66 -24.04 -3.51
C ASP A 513 -32.57 -25.16 -3.94
N ARG A 514 -32.12 -26.37 -3.69
CA ARG A 514 -32.98 -27.53 -3.74
C ARG A 514 -33.43 -27.78 -2.32
N THR A 515 -34.73 -28.00 -2.12
CA THR A 515 -35.20 -28.64 -0.90
C THR A 515 -34.46 -29.98 -0.71
N ASN A 516 -34.47 -30.53 0.50
CA ASN A 516 -33.83 -31.81 0.82
C ASN A 516 -34.24 -32.98 -0.11
N ASP A 517 -35.34 -32.84 -0.86
CA ASP A 517 -35.84 -33.79 -1.87
C ASP A 517 -35.37 -33.51 -3.31
N GLY A 518 -34.50 -32.52 -3.52
CA GLY A 518 -33.96 -32.17 -4.82
C GLY A 518 -34.83 -31.21 -5.65
N THR A 519 -35.97 -30.75 -5.14
CA THR A 519 -36.87 -29.83 -5.86
C THR A 519 -36.29 -28.41 -5.84
N PRO A 520 -36.09 -27.75 -7.00
CA PRO A 520 -35.69 -26.35 -7.03
C PRO A 520 -36.70 -25.50 -6.26
N ILE A 521 -36.24 -24.69 -5.31
CA ILE A 521 -37.03 -23.65 -4.67
C ILE A 521 -37.32 -22.61 -5.76
N THR A 522 -38.43 -22.81 -6.47
CA THR A 522 -38.91 -21.89 -7.49
C THR A 522 -39.19 -20.53 -6.88
N GLY A 523 -38.35 -19.54 -7.21
CA GLY A 523 -38.53 -18.13 -6.84
C GLY A 523 -37.39 -17.52 -6.01
N GLY A 524 -36.48 -18.31 -5.45
CA GLY A 524 -35.33 -17.80 -4.71
C GLY A 524 -34.07 -17.81 -5.58
N LYS A 525 -33.71 -16.67 -6.18
CA LYS A 525 -32.27 -16.38 -6.28
C LYS A 525 -31.83 -16.18 -4.84
N ASN A 526 -30.88 -16.97 -4.36
CA ASN A 526 -30.28 -16.70 -3.06
C ASN A 526 -29.41 -15.47 -3.19
N THR A 527 -30.08 -14.31 -3.13
CA THR A 527 -29.46 -13.00 -3.08
C THR A 527 -28.87 -12.87 -1.70
N GLY A 528 -27.55 -12.83 -1.59
CA GLY A 528 -26.89 -12.71 -0.31
C GLY A 528 -25.40 -12.61 -0.50
N PHE A 529 -24.78 -11.65 0.19
CA PHE A 529 -23.35 -11.50 0.09
C PHE A 529 -22.63 -12.61 0.85
N ASP A 530 -21.73 -13.33 0.19
CA ASP A 530 -20.95 -14.43 0.74
C ASP A 530 -19.43 -14.34 0.40
N LEU A 531 -18.67 -15.37 0.79
CA LEU A 531 -17.20 -15.39 0.60
C LEU A 531 -16.76 -15.49 -0.87
N GLN A 532 -17.66 -15.86 -1.78
CA GLN A 532 -17.44 -16.00 -3.21
C GLN A 532 -17.67 -14.70 -3.97
N ASP A 533 -18.14 -13.67 -3.29
CA ASP A 533 -18.38 -12.36 -3.90
C ASP A 533 -17.11 -11.55 -4.08
N ASN A 534 -17.22 -10.54 -4.94
CA ASN A 534 -16.12 -9.64 -5.25
C ASN A 534 -16.26 -8.37 -4.41
N ILE A 535 -15.42 -8.27 -3.38
CA ILE A 535 -15.43 -7.17 -2.42
C ILE A 535 -14.04 -6.53 -2.38
N PHE A 536 -14.01 -5.21 -2.59
CA PHE A 536 -12.77 -4.45 -2.61
C PHE A 536 -13.00 -3.02 -2.11
N ILE A 537 -11.92 -2.40 -1.61
CA ILE A 537 -11.91 -0.98 -1.28
C ILE A 537 -11.37 -0.23 -2.48
N VAL A 538 -12.08 0.81 -2.89
CA VAL A 538 -11.63 1.78 -3.89
C VAL A 538 -11.33 3.09 -3.20
N LYS A 539 -10.20 3.70 -3.58
CA LYS A 539 -9.85 5.06 -3.22
C LYS A 539 -9.94 5.96 -4.45
N SER A 540 -10.66 7.08 -4.33
CA SER A 540 -10.78 8.07 -5.40
C SER A 540 -11.10 9.46 -4.86
N ASP A 541 -10.49 10.49 -5.45
CA ASP A 541 -10.72 11.88 -5.05
C ASP A 541 -12.17 12.34 -5.28
N ILE A 542 -12.91 11.67 -6.18
CA ILE A 542 -14.32 11.97 -6.41
C ILE A 542 -15.19 11.72 -5.18
N PHE A 543 -14.80 10.76 -4.33
CA PHE A 543 -15.56 10.37 -3.14
C PHE A 543 -15.48 11.41 -2.01
N LYS A 544 -14.48 12.30 -2.03
CA LYS A 544 -14.37 13.47 -1.13
C LYS A 544 -15.28 14.62 -1.55
N LYS A 545 -15.73 14.65 -2.81
CA LYS A 545 -16.54 15.76 -3.29
C LYS A 545 -17.89 15.70 -2.60
N LYS A 546 -18.31 16.87 -2.13
CA LYS A 546 -19.66 17.11 -1.65
C LYS A 546 -20.50 17.62 -2.81
N PHE A 547 -21.66 17.01 -2.98
CA PHE A 547 -22.62 17.33 -4.02
C PHE A 547 -23.81 18.03 -3.37
N LYS A 548 -24.32 19.07 -4.04
CA LYS A 548 -25.53 19.75 -3.61
C LYS A 548 -26.73 18.84 -3.80
N SER A 549 -27.79 19.03 -3.01
CA SER A 549 -28.98 18.17 -3.07
C SER A 549 -29.74 18.22 -4.41
N ASP A 550 -29.63 19.32 -5.15
CA ASP A 550 -30.21 19.48 -6.50
C ASP A 550 -29.51 18.62 -7.58
N CYS A 551 -28.30 18.12 -7.31
CA CYS A 551 -27.58 17.21 -8.20
C CYS A 551 -28.24 15.85 -8.41
N PHE A 552 -29.08 15.42 -7.48
CA PHE A 552 -29.63 14.06 -7.44
C PHE A 552 -30.98 13.94 -8.16
N GLY A 553 -31.45 15.03 -8.77
CA GLY A 553 -32.74 15.14 -9.45
C GLY A 553 -32.67 14.89 -10.95
N GLY A 554 -31.93 13.88 -11.44
CA GLY A 554 -31.92 13.43 -12.84
C GLY A 554 -31.49 14.44 -13.91
N SER A 555 -31.27 15.71 -13.57
CA SER A 555 -30.81 16.78 -14.48
C SER A 555 -29.28 16.96 -14.51
N GLY A 556 -28.53 16.17 -13.73
CA GLY A 556 -27.07 16.23 -13.59
C GLY A 556 -26.56 17.45 -12.81
N CYS A 557 -25.39 17.31 -12.16
CA CYS A 557 -24.64 18.45 -11.64
C CYS A 557 -23.92 19.17 -12.79
N SER A 558 -24.15 20.49 -12.98
CA SER A 558 -23.30 21.34 -13.84
C SER A 558 -22.18 22.01 -13.05
#